data_AF-A0A924TPA0-F1
#
_entry.id   AF-A0A924TPA0-F1
#
_cell.length_a   1.000
_cell.length_b   1.000
_cell.length_c   1.000
_cell.angle_alpha   90.00
_cell.angle_beta   90.00
_cell.angle_gamma   90.00
#
_symmetry.space_group_name_H-M   'P 1'
#
loop_
_entity.id
_entity.type
_entity.pdbx_description
1 polymer ?
#
loop_
_entity_poly.entity_id
_entity_poly.type
_entity_poly.pdbx_seq_one_letter_code
_entity_poly.pdbx_strand_id
1 'polypeptide(L)'
;MTETIITVQGRFQAAHPPERATLTLSVQWDGADRDAVYAATTASADEVRSRLQPVDAATGPLIRFSSDSVQLWTERPWNQDGRTLDPVFHARVGFIVVFAVGSPASPGPGTGALARFVDEVAGIAGVSVGGIDWALTDASRSAALAEVRSRAVKDAVAKASVYAQSIGLGTVRAIALADEGMLDGKGATPSGHGAELMRMSAGAASASPPLSLAPEEIRVEAVVDARFVAT
;
A
#
# COMPACT_ATOMS: atom_id res chain seq x y z
N MET A 1 9.90 51.61 -5.72
CA MET A 1 10.29 50.22 -6.07
C MET A 1 9.00 49.49 -6.35
N THR A 2 8.90 48.80 -7.50
CA THR A 2 7.68 48.09 -7.90
C THR A 2 7.71 46.71 -7.26
N GLU A 3 6.96 46.51 -6.18
CA GLU A 3 6.83 45.19 -5.57
C GLU A 3 5.86 44.33 -6.38
N THR A 4 6.22 43.07 -6.64
CA THR A 4 5.35 42.12 -7.35
C THR A 4 5.10 40.89 -6.48
N ILE A 5 3.84 40.46 -6.41
CA ILE A 5 3.46 39.23 -5.73
C ILE A 5 3.52 38.06 -6.71
N ILE A 6 4.30 37.05 -6.36
CA ILE A 6 4.45 35.81 -7.13
C ILE A 6 3.83 34.68 -6.31
N THR A 7 2.79 34.05 -6.84
CA THR A 7 2.20 32.84 -6.24
C THR A 7 2.56 31.64 -7.10
N VAL A 8 3.15 30.61 -6.49
CA VAL A 8 3.63 29.41 -7.18
C VAL A 8 3.35 28.17 -6.34
N GLN A 9 3.19 27.06 -7.04
CA GLN A 9 3.17 25.73 -6.45
C GLN A 9 4.56 25.10 -6.59
N GLY A 10 5.13 24.60 -5.50
CA GLY A 10 6.34 23.79 -5.48
C GLY A 10 6.00 22.31 -5.34
N ARG A 11 6.70 21.44 -6.07
CA ARG A 11 6.48 19.99 -5.98
C ARG A 11 7.78 19.22 -5.93
N PHE A 12 7.78 18.11 -5.21
CA PHE A 12 8.87 17.15 -5.26
C PHE A 12 8.38 15.75 -4.95
N GLN A 13 8.91 14.78 -5.69
CA GLN A 13 8.65 13.35 -5.49
C GLN A 13 9.97 12.60 -5.37
N ALA A 14 9.99 11.57 -4.52
CA ALA A 14 11.10 10.65 -4.36
C ALA A 14 10.58 9.21 -4.32
N ALA A 15 11.35 8.29 -4.90
CA ALA A 15 11.10 6.86 -4.84
C ALA A 15 11.98 6.26 -3.75
N HIS A 16 11.39 5.40 -2.91
CA HIS A 16 12.08 4.72 -1.82
C HIS A 16 11.87 3.21 -1.94
N PRO A 17 12.90 2.40 -1.66
CA PRO A 17 12.72 0.96 -1.62
C PRO A 17 11.78 0.56 -0.46
N PRO A 18 10.96 -0.48 -0.63
CA PRO A 18 10.13 -0.96 0.45
C PRO A 18 10.96 -1.62 1.54
N GLU A 19 10.47 -1.50 2.78
CA GLU A 19 11.12 -2.05 3.98
C GLU A 19 10.24 -3.11 4.66
N ARG A 20 8.95 -3.10 4.37
CA ARG A 20 7.95 -4.04 4.89
C ARG A 20 7.07 -4.57 3.77
N ALA A 21 6.69 -5.83 3.88
CA ALA A 21 5.71 -6.47 3.03
C ALA A 21 4.59 -7.07 3.90
N THR A 22 3.36 -6.63 3.68
CA THR A 22 2.17 -7.15 4.34
C THR A 22 1.45 -8.09 3.39
N LEU A 23 1.55 -9.39 3.66
CA LEU A 23 0.84 -10.43 2.94
C LEU A 23 -0.53 -10.64 3.57
N THR A 24 -1.59 -10.58 2.76
CA THR A 24 -2.94 -10.97 3.16
C THR A 24 -3.28 -12.33 2.57
N LEU A 25 -3.70 -13.27 3.43
CA LEU A 25 -4.15 -14.59 3.05
C LEU A 25 -5.54 -14.85 3.63
N SER A 26 -6.28 -15.76 3.01
CA SER A 26 -7.48 -16.32 3.62
C SER A 26 -7.58 -17.81 3.35
N VAL A 27 -8.03 -18.57 4.34
CA VAL A 27 -8.50 -19.94 4.17
C VAL A 27 -10.00 -19.90 4.04
N GLN A 28 -10.58 -20.53 3.02
CA GLN A 28 -12.02 -20.65 2.85
C GLN A 28 -12.41 -22.06 2.39
N TRP A 29 -13.50 -22.58 2.97
CA TRP A 29 -14.17 -23.79 2.52
C TRP A 29 -15.68 -23.57 2.49
N ASP A 30 -16.33 -24.21 1.54
CA ASP A 30 -17.77 -24.13 1.33
C ASP A 30 -18.34 -25.54 1.11
N GLY A 31 -19.52 -25.85 1.64
CA GLY A 31 -20.09 -27.20 1.54
C GLY A 31 -21.46 -27.37 2.20
N ALA A 32 -22.06 -28.56 2.03
CA ALA A 32 -23.40 -28.87 2.54
C ALA A 32 -23.42 -29.29 4.03
N ASP A 33 -22.26 -29.70 4.58
CA ASP A 33 -22.12 -30.10 5.98
C ASP A 33 -21.33 -29.05 6.75
N ARG A 34 -21.99 -28.44 7.74
CA ARG A 34 -21.44 -27.38 8.59
C ARG A 34 -20.17 -27.81 9.32
N ASP A 35 -20.19 -29.00 9.93
CA ASP A 35 -19.12 -29.45 10.82
C ASP A 35 -17.91 -29.91 10.00
N ALA A 36 -18.15 -30.51 8.82
CA ALA A 36 -17.10 -30.82 7.86
C ALA A 36 -16.40 -29.56 7.33
N VAL A 37 -17.17 -28.52 6.97
CA VAL A 37 -16.63 -27.23 6.48
C VAL A 37 -15.81 -26.53 7.56
N TYR A 38 -16.30 -26.52 8.81
CA TYR A 38 -15.58 -25.98 9.95
C TYR A 38 -14.26 -26.72 10.19
N ALA A 39 -14.30 -28.06 10.25
CA ALA A 39 -13.13 -28.90 10.49
C ALA A 39 -12.06 -28.73 9.40
N ALA A 40 -12.46 -28.72 8.12
CA ALA A 40 -11.56 -28.49 6.99
C ALA A 40 -10.90 -27.10 7.05
N THR A 41 -11.69 -26.06 7.39
CA THR A 41 -11.16 -24.70 7.54
C THR A 41 -10.16 -24.59 8.68
N THR A 42 -10.46 -25.18 9.84
CA THR A 42 -9.54 -25.18 10.98
C THR A 42 -8.26 -25.95 10.65
N ALA A 43 -8.35 -27.11 10.00
CA ALA A 43 -7.19 -27.90 9.61
C ALA A 43 -6.28 -27.15 8.63
N SER A 44 -6.83 -26.55 7.57
CA SER A 44 -6.05 -25.72 6.63
C SER A 44 -5.45 -24.48 7.32
N ALA A 45 -6.19 -23.83 8.23
CA ALA A 45 -5.68 -22.69 8.99
C ALA A 45 -4.52 -23.08 9.93
N ASP A 46 -4.59 -24.25 10.57
CA ASP A 46 -3.50 -24.76 11.41
C ASP A 46 -2.28 -25.14 10.58
N GLU A 47 -2.47 -25.66 9.36
CA GLU A 47 -1.35 -25.87 8.44
C GLU A 47 -0.67 -24.54 8.10
N VAL A 48 -1.41 -23.49 7.76
CA VAL A 48 -0.84 -22.14 7.51
C VAL A 48 -0.06 -21.63 8.73
N ARG A 49 -0.61 -21.77 9.94
CA ARG A 49 0.09 -21.39 11.19
C ARG A 49 1.39 -22.18 11.39
N SER A 50 1.38 -23.48 11.06
CA SER A 50 2.58 -24.31 11.15
C SER A 50 3.70 -23.85 10.20
N ARG A 51 3.35 -23.29 9.02
CA ARG A 51 4.34 -22.72 8.07
C ARG A 51 4.89 -21.37 8.53
N LEU A 52 4.22 -20.68 9.44
CA LEU A 52 4.69 -19.42 10.02
C LEU A 52 5.71 -19.64 11.16
N GLN A 53 5.62 -20.75 11.90
CA GLN A 53 6.51 -21.06 13.04
C GLN A 53 8.03 -21.05 12.70
N PRO A 54 8.50 -21.61 11.57
CA PRO A 54 9.92 -21.58 11.20
C PRO A 54 10.43 -20.17 10.87
N VAL A 55 9.54 -19.27 10.46
CA VAL A 55 9.87 -17.89 10.06
C VAL A 55 9.90 -16.95 11.26
N ASP A 56 9.18 -17.30 12.33
CA ASP A 56 9.06 -16.57 13.61
C ASP A 56 10.24 -16.74 14.57
N ALA A 57 11.38 -17.28 14.10
CA ALA A 57 12.60 -17.27 14.92
C ALA A 57 12.88 -15.81 15.34
N ALA A 58 13.25 -15.56 16.61
CA ALA A 58 13.39 -14.21 17.19
C ALA A 58 14.35 -13.24 16.46
N THR A 59 15.00 -13.69 15.39
CA THR A 59 15.91 -12.94 14.50
C THR A 59 15.53 -13.08 13.01
N GLY A 60 14.37 -13.67 12.74
CA GLY A 60 13.85 -13.94 11.41
C GLY A 60 13.24 -12.70 10.75
N PRO A 61 12.97 -12.76 9.44
CA PRO A 61 12.39 -11.64 8.70
C PRO A 61 10.90 -11.44 9.00
N LEU A 62 10.24 -12.34 9.74
CA LEU A 62 8.86 -12.14 10.16
C LEU A 62 8.82 -11.12 11.30
N ILE A 63 8.12 -10.01 11.08
CA ILE A 63 7.94 -8.96 12.08
C ILE A 63 6.77 -9.31 13.01
N ARG A 64 5.64 -9.73 12.41
CA ARG A 64 4.43 -10.13 13.13
C ARG A 64 3.49 -10.87 12.20
N PHE A 65 2.59 -11.65 12.76
CA PHE A 65 1.41 -12.12 12.07
C PHE A 65 0.19 -12.02 12.97
N SER A 66 -0.99 -11.99 12.36
CA SER A 66 -2.29 -12.07 13.02
C SER A 66 -3.18 -13.01 12.23
N SER A 67 -4.00 -13.77 12.93
CA SER A 67 -5.08 -14.58 12.33
C SER A 67 -6.39 -14.24 13.01
N ASP A 68 -7.45 -14.10 12.23
CA ASP A 68 -8.79 -13.87 12.76
C ASP A 68 -9.38 -15.16 13.35
N SER A 69 -10.48 -15.02 14.10
CA SER A 69 -11.31 -16.17 14.49
C SER A 69 -12.01 -16.76 13.25
N VAL A 70 -12.36 -18.05 13.32
CA VAL A 70 -13.14 -18.70 12.25
C VAL A 70 -14.49 -17.99 12.13
N GLN A 71 -14.76 -17.44 10.95
CA GLN A 71 -16.07 -16.92 10.57
C GLN A 71 -16.83 -18.04 9.88
N LEU A 72 -18.02 -18.37 10.37
CA LEU A 72 -18.89 -19.40 9.78
C LEU A 72 -20.26 -18.78 9.52
N TRP A 73 -20.73 -18.87 8.28
CA TRP A 73 -22.04 -18.38 7.88
C TRP A 73 -22.74 -19.38 6.96
N THR A 74 -24.04 -19.16 6.76
CA THR A 74 -24.87 -20.00 5.91
C THR A 74 -25.51 -19.13 4.84
N GLU A 75 -25.41 -19.56 3.60
CA GLU A 75 -26.12 -18.97 2.47
C GLU A 75 -27.17 -19.95 1.96
N ARG A 76 -28.32 -19.44 1.54
CA ARG A 76 -29.34 -20.22 0.84
C ARG A 76 -29.51 -19.66 -0.57
N PRO A 77 -28.80 -20.23 -1.56
CA PRO A 77 -28.84 -19.70 -2.91
C PRO A 77 -30.23 -19.90 -3.52
N TRP A 78 -30.57 -19.03 -4.47
CA TRP A 78 -31.82 -19.12 -5.23
C TRP A 78 -31.52 -19.71 -6.60
N ASN A 79 -32.39 -20.57 -7.09
CA ASN A 79 -32.32 -21.04 -8.47
C ASN A 79 -32.97 -20.00 -9.43
N GLN A 80 -32.84 -20.24 -10.74
CA GLN A 80 -33.42 -19.35 -11.76
C GLN A 80 -34.96 -19.24 -11.70
N ASP A 81 -35.63 -20.22 -11.09
CA ASP A 81 -37.08 -20.26 -10.92
C ASP A 81 -37.56 -19.57 -9.63
N GLY A 82 -36.67 -18.91 -8.89
CA GLY A 82 -36.99 -18.25 -7.63
C GLY A 82 -37.24 -19.21 -6.46
N ARG A 83 -36.80 -20.47 -6.56
CA ARG A 83 -36.83 -21.44 -5.45
C ARG A 83 -35.53 -21.41 -4.68
N THR A 84 -35.65 -21.47 -3.36
CA THR A 84 -34.51 -21.59 -2.44
C THR A 84 -33.92 -23.00 -2.52
N LEU A 85 -32.61 -23.10 -2.70
CA LEU A 85 -31.86 -24.35 -2.69
C LEU A 85 -31.47 -24.77 -1.26
N ASP A 86 -30.86 -25.94 -1.15
CA ASP A 86 -30.27 -26.41 0.11
C ASP A 86 -29.21 -25.42 0.61
N PRO A 87 -29.09 -25.25 1.94
CA PRO A 87 -28.14 -24.32 2.53
C PRO A 87 -26.70 -24.73 2.22
N VAL A 88 -25.87 -23.76 1.89
CA VAL A 88 -24.43 -23.89 1.78
C VAL A 88 -23.80 -23.23 3.00
N PHE A 89 -22.93 -23.96 3.68
CA PHE A 89 -22.14 -23.46 4.79
C PHE A 89 -20.80 -23.00 4.26
N HIS A 90 -20.39 -21.83 4.74
CA HIS A 90 -19.15 -21.18 4.36
C HIS A 90 -18.34 -20.92 5.62
N ALA A 91 -17.07 -21.26 5.61
CA ALA A 91 -16.15 -20.93 6.69
C ALA A 91 -14.91 -20.23 6.14
N ARG A 92 -14.44 -19.21 6.87
CA ARG A 92 -13.29 -18.42 6.50
C ARG A 92 -12.40 -18.08 7.71
N VAL A 93 -11.10 -18.05 7.48
CA VAL A 93 -10.10 -17.47 8.40
C VAL A 93 -9.21 -16.51 7.61
N GLY A 94 -9.08 -15.28 8.10
CA GLY A 94 -8.15 -14.29 7.55
C GLY A 94 -6.78 -14.35 8.24
N PHE A 95 -5.72 -14.07 7.48
CA PHE A 95 -4.37 -13.89 8.00
C PHE A 95 -3.75 -12.62 7.44
N ILE A 96 -3.02 -11.92 8.31
CA ILE A 96 -2.17 -10.79 7.95
C ILE A 96 -0.76 -11.11 8.45
N VAL A 97 0.20 -11.19 7.54
CA VAL A 97 1.58 -11.56 7.84
C VAL A 97 2.50 -10.45 7.37
N VAL A 98 3.38 -9.95 8.25
CA VAL A 98 4.25 -8.81 7.94
C VAL A 98 5.71 -9.24 8.00
N PHE A 99 6.40 -9.07 6.88
CA PHE A 99 7.82 -9.35 6.73
C PHE A 99 8.63 -8.05 6.66
N ALA A 100 9.82 -8.05 7.24
CA ALA A 100 10.88 -7.10 6.91
C ALA A 100 11.47 -7.50 5.56
N VAL A 101 11.50 -6.60 4.59
CA VAL A 101 11.98 -6.88 3.22
C VAL A 101 12.97 -5.81 2.77
N GLY A 102 13.55 -6.00 1.58
CA GLY A 102 14.46 -5.05 0.95
C GLY A 102 14.02 -4.66 -0.46
N SER A 103 14.81 -3.79 -1.09
CA SER A 103 14.64 -3.29 -2.45
C SER A 103 14.78 -4.38 -3.52
N PRO A 104 14.20 -4.24 -4.72
CA PRO A 104 14.58 -5.08 -5.87
C PRO A 104 16.10 -5.12 -6.14
N ALA A 105 16.80 -4.01 -5.92
CA ALA A 105 18.26 -3.92 -6.09
C ALA A 105 19.05 -4.57 -4.94
N SER A 106 18.42 -4.77 -3.78
CA SER A 106 19.00 -5.37 -2.58
C SER A 106 17.88 -6.03 -1.75
N PRO A 107 17.42 -7.23 -2.15
CA PRO A 107 16.17 -7.82 -1.64
C PRO A 107 16.20 -8.19 -0.16
N GLY A 108 17.38 -8.28 0.45
CA GLY A 108 17.52 -8.71 1.84
C GLY A 108 17.01 -10.15 2.07
N PRO A 109 17.22 -10.70 3.28
CA PRO A 109 16.83 -12.08 3.58
C PRO A 109 15.30 -12.28 3.61
N GLY A 110 14.54 -11.24 3.91
CA GLY A 110 13.09 -11.37 4.08
C GLY A 110 12.26 -11.40 2.81
N THR A 111 12.75 -10.85 1.69
CA THR A 111 12.06 -11.02 0.39
C THR A 111 12.07 -12.48 -0.04
N GLY A 112 13.18 -13.20 0.17
CA GLY A 112 13.26 -14.63 -0.10
C GLY A 112 12.37 -15.45 0.83
N ALA A 113 12.32 -15.09 2.12
CA ALA A 113 11.43 -15.75 3.08
C ALA A 113 9.95 -15.55 2.74
N LEU A 114 9.55 -14.34 2.32
CA LEU A 114 8.20 -14.07 1.84
C LEU A 114 7.87 -14.90 0.60
N ALA A 115 8.74 -14.92 -0.42
CA ALA A 115 8.51 -15.68 -1.65
C ALA A 115 8.34 -17.18 -1.36
N ARG A 116 9.22 -17.73 -0.52
CA ARG A 116 9.14 -19.12 -0.08
C ARG A 116 7.86 -19.41 0.69
N PHE A 117 7.48 -18.53 1.62
CA PHE A 117 6.25 -18.70 2.40
C PHE A 117 5.01 -18.68 1.50
N VAL A 118 4.94 -17.76 0.53
CA VAL A 118 3.85 -17.70 -0.46
C VAL A 118 3.75 -18.99 -1.27
N ASP A 119 4.88 -19.53 -1.74
CA ASP A 119 4.93 -20.78 -2.49
C ASP A 119 4.46 -21.98 -1.63
N GLU A 120 4.91 -22.05 -0.38
CA GLU A 120 4.50 -23.10 0.57
C GLU A 120 3.00 -23.06 0.90
N VAL A 121 2.41 -21.87 1.12
CA VAL A 121 0.98 -21.77 1.46
C VAL A 121 0.06 -21.86 0.25
N ALA A 122 0.54 -21.53 -0.95
CA ALA A 122 -0.25 -21.66 -2.18
C ALA A 122 -0.61 -23.11 -2.51
N GLY A 123 0.15 -24.08 -1.98
CA GLY A 123 -0.15 -25.51 -2.11
C GLY A 123 -1.22 -26.04 -1.15
N ILE A 124 -1.64 -25.25 -0.15
CA ILE A 124 -2.60 -25.68 0.88
C ILE A 124 -4.02 -25.54 0.35
N ALA A 125 -4.81 -26.60 0.46
CA ALA A 125 -6.20 -26.60 0.03
C ALA A 125 -7.04 -25.56 0.81
N GLY A 126 -7.85 -24.81 0.09
CA GLY A 126 -8.69 -23.74 0.64
C GLY A 126 -7.94 -22.42 0.89
N VAL A 127 -6.62 -22.33 0.67
CA VAL A 127 -5.89 -21.06 0.77
C VAL A 127 -6.07 -20.21 -0.48
N SER A 128 -6.33 -18.93 -0.26
CA SER A 128 -6.28 -17.87 -1.26
C SER A 128 -5.28 -16.80 -0.82
N VAL A 129 -4.34 -16.48 -1.70
CA VAL A 129 -3.42 -15.35 -1.53
C VAL A 129 -4.12 -14.09 -2.01
N GLY A 130 -4.42 -13.16 -1.11
CA GLY A 130 -5.14 -11.92 -1.44
C GLY A 130 -4.27 -10.89 -2.13
N GLY A 131 -3.05 -10.68 -1.63
CA GLY A 131 -2.10 -9.72 -2.17
C GLY A 131 -0.97 -9.40 -1.20
N ILE A 132 0.00 -8.61 -1.68
CA ILE A 132 1.12 -8.11 -0.90
C ILE A 132 1.13 -6.59 -1.01
N ASP A 133 1.07 -5.93 0.14
CA ASP A 133 1.22 -4.48 0.28
C ASP A 133 2.64 -4.13 0.73
N TRP A 134 3.26 -3.15 0.06
CA TRP A 134 4.63 -2.74 0.31
C TRP A 134 4.65 -1.41 1.07
N ALA A 135 5.40 -1.36 2.16
CA ALA A 135 5.44 -0.20 3.03
C ALA A 135 6.86 0.18 3.48
N LEU A 136 7.05 1.47 3.77
CA LEU A 136 8.18 1.96 4.55
C LEU A 136 7.91 1.71 6.04
N THR A 137 8.96 1.67 6.85
CA THR A 137 8.79 1.84 8.30
C THR A 137 8.27 3.25 8.62
N ASP A 138 7.65 3.43 9.78
CA ASP A 138 7.14 4.74 10.20
C ASP A 138 8.25 5.80 10.30
N ALA A 139 9.45 5.38 10.70
CA ALA A 139 10.64 6.22 10.77
C ALA A 139 11.08 6.68 9.37
N SER A 140 11.26 5.74 8.43
CA SER A 140 11.66 6.06 7.05
C SER A 140 10.59 6.86 6.32
N ARG A 141 9.31 6.57 6.54
CA ARG A 141 8.20 7.35 6.00
C ARG A 141 8.22 8.80 6.49
N SER A 142 8.47 9.00 7.79
CA SER A 142 8.57 10.34 8.38
C SER A 142 9.76 11.11 7.83
N ALA A 143 10.91 10.44 7.67
CA ALA A 143 12.10 11.04 7.07
C ALA A 143 11.88 11.40 5.59
N ALA A 144 11.30 10.50 4.80
CA ALA A 144 10.94 10.74 3.40
C ALA A 144 9.98 11.92 3.25
N LEU A 145 8.94 12.01 4.09
CA LEU A 145 8.01 13.14 4.10
C LEU A 145 8.70 14.47 4.42
N ALA A 146 9.61 14.50 5.39
CA ALA A 146 10.39 15.68 5.72
C ALA A 146 11.28 16.12 4.55
N GLU A 147 11.92 15.17 3.88
CA GLU A 147 12.73 15.42 2.68
C GLU A 147 11.89 16.03 1.56
N VAL A 148 10.81 15.36 1.14
CA VAL A 148 10.04 15.80 -0.03
C VAL A 148 9.40 17.16 0.21
N ARG A 149 8.95 17.45 1.44
CA ARG A 149 8.44 18.78 1.81
C ARG A 149 9.51 19.85 1.72
N SER A 150 10.70 19.59 2.27
CA SER A 150 11.84 20.51 2.17
C SER A 150 12.20 20.80 0.70
N ARG A 151 12.17 19.77 -0.14
CA ARG A 151 12.48 19.88 -1.57
C ARG A 151 11.38 20.59 -2.35
N ALA A 152 10.10 20.37 -2.03
CA ALA A 152 8.98 21.09 -2.64
C ALA A 152 9.04 22.59 -2.34
N VAL A 153 9.40 22.99 -1.12
CA VAL A 153 9.65 24.40 -0.78
C VAL A 153 10.82 24.97 -1.58
N LYS A 154 11.91 24.22 -1.73
CA LYS A 154 13.05 24.64 -2.57
C LYS A 154 12.65 24.80 -4.04
N ASP A 155 11.79 23.93 -4.57
CA ASP A 155 11.22 24.06 -5.92
C ASP A 155 10.40 25.36 -6.05
N ALA A 156 9.54 25.66 -5.09
CA ALA A 156 8.77 26.91 -5.08
C ALA A 156 9.67 28.15 -5.08
N VAL A 157 10.73 28.16 -4.25
CA VAL A 157 11.71 29.26 -4.20
C VAL A 157 12.45 29.42 -5.53
N ALA A 158 12.89 28.32 -6.14
CA ALA A 158 13.58 28.33 -7.42
C ALA A 158 12.66 28.89 -8.53
N LYS A 159 11.40 28.45 -8.56
CA LYS A 159 10.38 28.90 -9.51
C LYS A 159 10.07 30.39 -9.37
N ALA A 160 9.86 30.86 -8.14
CA ALA A 160 9.61 32.27 -7.86
C ALA A 160 10.82 33.14 -8.25
N SER A 161 12.04 32.67 -7.99
CA SER A 161 13.27 33.36 -8.40
C SER A 161 13.36 33.53 -9.91
N VAL A 162 13.08 32.47 -10.68
CA VAL A 162 13.06 32.52 -12.16
C VAL A 162 12.02 33.52 -12.66
N TYR A 163 10.83 33.54 -12.07
CA TYR A 163 9.79 34.48 -12.44
C TYR A 163 10.16 35.93 -12.12
N ALA A 164 10.72 36.21 -10.94
CA ALA A 164 11.17 37.54 -10.56
C ALA A 164 12.27 38.06 -11.50
N GLN A 165 13.28 37.23 -11.80
CA GLN A 165 14.37 37.58 -12.71
C GLN A 165 13.86 37.90 -14.12
N SER A 166 12.85 37.16 -14.59
CA SER A 166 12.27 37.35 -15.92
C SER A 166 11.55 38.70 -16.09
N ILE A 167 11.15 39.36 -15.00
CA ILE A 167 10.53 40.69 -14.99
C ILE A 167 11.47 41.79 -14.46
N GLY A 168 12.77 41.49 -14.36
CA GLY A 168 13.79 42.46 -13.96
C GLY A 168 13.89 42.71 -12.44
N LEU A 169 13.32 41.83 -11.62
CA LEU A 169 13.44 41.88 -10.15
C LEU A 169 14.52 40.91 -9.66
N GLY A 170 15.19 41.24 -8.55
CA GLY A 170 16.40 40.53 -8.11
C GLY A 170 16.23 39.71 -6.84
N THR A 171 15.32 40.09 -5.95
CA THR A 171 15.15 39.46 -4.64
C THR A 171 13.75 38.87 -4.51
N VAL A 172 13.64 37.63 -4.03
CA VAL A 172 12.36 37.01 -3.63
C VAL A 172 12.36 36.73 -2.14
N ARG A 173 11.26 37.08 -1.46
CA ARG A 173 11.05 36.79 -0.04
C ARG A 173 9.71 36.12 0.16
N ALA A 174 9.69 34.97 0.84
CA ALA A 174 8.45 34.27 1.16
C ALA A 174 7.59 35.13 2.11
N ILE A 175 6.30 35.22 1.82
CA ILE A 175 5.29 35.90 2.65
C ILE A 175 4.13 34.99 3.04
N ALA A 176 3.94 33.87 2.34
CA ALA A 176 3.03 32.81 2.75
C ALA A 176 3.54 31.46 2.22
N LEU A 177 3.33 30.41 3.00
CA LEU A 177 3.60 29.01 2.65
C LEU A 177 2.47 28.17 3.23
N ALA A 178 1.91 27.29 2.43
CA ALA A 178 0.83 26.40 2.82
C ALA A 178 0.96 25.06 2.09
N ASP A 179 0.30 24.03 2.63
CA ASP A 179 0.05 22.81 1.86
C ASP A 179 -0.86 23.14 0.65
N GLU A 180 -0.88 22.24 -0.33
CA GLU A 180 -1.67 22.39 -1.55
C GLU A 180 -3.13 22.80 -1.27
N GLY A 181 -3.57 23.88 -1.91
CA GLY A 181 -4.94 24.40 -1.83
C GLY A 181 -5.23 25.22 -0.57
N MET A 182 -4.28 25.35 0.37
CA MET A 182 -4.53 25.99 1.67
C MET A 182 -4.10 27.46 1.74
N LEU A 183 -3.53 28.02 0.67
CA LEU A 183 -2.94 29.37 0.67
C LEU A 183 -3.96 30.51 0.72
N ASP A 184 -5.18 30.33 0.18
CA ASP A 184 -6.16 31.40 -0.03
C ASP A 184 -7.37 31.34 0.91
N GLY A 185 -7.35 30.50 1.95
CA GLY A 185 -8.41 30.44 2.97
C GLY A 185 -9.79 30.01 2.46
N LYS A 186 -9.94 29.75 1.15
CA LYS A 186 -10.98 28.88 0.61
C LYS A 186 -10.58 27.48 1.03
N GLY A 187 -10.98 27.13 2.26
CA GLY A 187 -10.69 25.83 2.86
C GLY A 187 -10.83 24.76 1.81
N ALA A 188 -9.82 23.88 1.74
CA ALA A 188 -9.75 22.79 0.80
C ALA A 188 -11.16 22.31 0.47
N THR A 189 -11.66 22.62 -0.73
CA THR A 189 -12.58 21.66 -1.33
C THR A 189 -11.74 20.40 -1.31
N PRO A 190 -12.14 19.34 -0.59
CA PRO A 190 -11.46 18.08 -0.76
C PRO A 190 -11.63 17.78 -2.24
N SER A 191 -10.60 18.06 -3.03
CA SER A 191 -10.34 17.33 -4.24
C SER A 191 -10.26 15.92 -3.72
N GLY A 192 -11.40 15.23 -3.79
CA GLY A 192 -11.53 13.85 -3.39
C GLY A 192 -10.60 13.07 -4.30
N HIS A 193 -9.33 13.04 -3.93
CA HIS A 193 -8.43 11.97 -4.27
C HIS A 193 -8.90 10.78 -3.41
N GLY A 194 -10.11 10.31 -3.70
CA GLY A 194 -10.30 8.88 -3.74
C GLY A 194 -9.21 8.40 -4.67
N ALA A 195 -8.23 7.70 -4.10
CA ALA A 195 -7.32 6.90 -4.88
C ALA A 195 -8.19 5.87 -5.61
N GLU A 196 -8.70 6.26 -6.78
CA GLU A 196 -9.23 5.33 -7.75
C GLU A 196 -8.02 4.58 -8.27
N LEU A 197 -7.72 3.46 -7.61
CA LEU A 197 -6.90 2.40 -8.16
C LEU A 197 -7.59 1.93 -9.45
N MET A 198 -7.25 2.55 -10.58
CA MET A 198 -7.55 2.01 -11.90
C MET A 198 -6.72 0.72 -12.05
N ARG A 199 -7.32 -0.42 -11.74
CA ARG A 199 -6.86 -1.72 -12.20
C ARG A 199 -7.22 -1.85 -13.67
N MET A 200 -6.26 -1.60 -14.55
CA MET A 200 -6.33 -2.08 -15.93
C MET A 200 -6.02 -3.58 -15.94
N SER A 201 -7.05 -4.40 -16.15
CA SER A 201 -6.90 -5.83 -16.43
C SER A 201 -6.45 -6.02 -17.89
N ALA A 202 -5.17 -6.35 -18.09
CA ALA A 202 -4.69 -6.89 -19.35
C ALA A 202 -4.63 -8.41 -19.25
N GLY A 203 -5.54 -9.09 -19.95
CA GLY A 203 -5.48 -10.52 -20.14
C GLY A 203 -4.47 -10.88 -21.24
N ALA A 204 -3.50 -11.73 -20.89
CA ALA A 204 -2.81 -12.61 -21.83
C ALA A 204 -2.24 -13.80 -21.04
N ALA A 205 -2.77 -14.98 -21.29
CA ALA A 205 -2.24 -16.23 -20.75
C ALA A 205 -0.95 -16.61 -21.49
N SER A 206 0.13 -16.90 -20.77
CA SER A 206 1.27 -17.70 -21.23
C SER A 206 2.13 -18.15 -20.04
N ALA A 207 2.37 -19.47 -19.98
CA ALA A 207 3.29 -20.27 -19.15
C ALA A 207 3.99 -19.61 -17.93
N SER A 208 3.69 -20.13 -16.73
CA SER A 208 4.19 -19.66 -15.42
C SER A 208 5.72 -19.79 -15.25
N PRO A 209 6.44 -18.66 -15.09
CA PRO A 209 7.71 -18.60 -14.39
C PRO A 209 7.47 -18.67 -12.86
N PRO A 210 8.51 -18.89 -12.02
CA PRO A 210 8.36 -18.77 -10.57
C PRO A 210 7.78 -17.40 -10.21
N LEU A 211 6.94 -17.36 -9.17
CA LEU A 211 6.20 -16.19 -8.71
C LEU A 211 7.18 -15.06 -8.35
N SER A 212 7.43 -14.17 -9.31
CA SER A 212 8.34 -13.05 -9.14
C SER A 212 7.64 -11.95 -8.37
N LEU A 213 7.77 -12.00 -7.05
CA LEU A 213 7.48 -10.86 -6.19
C LEU A 213 8.49 -9.76 -6.54
N ALA A 214 8.09 -8.80 -7.38
CA ALA A 214 8.88 -7.60 -7.64
C ALA A 214 8.39 -6.52 -6.67
N PRO A 215 9.16 -6.17 -5.62
CA PRO A 215 8.79 -5.08 -4.73
C PRO A 215 8.66 -3.78 -5.53
N GLU A 216 7.52 -3.10 -5.44
CA GLU A 216 7.36 -1.79 -6.09
C GLU A 216 8.05 -0.71 -5.24
N GLU A 217 8.69 0.26 -5.89
CA GLU A 217 9.23 1.42 -5.18
C GLU A 217 8.09 2.28 -4.64
N ILE A 218 8.22 2.71 -3.38
CA ILE A 218 7.23 3.53 -2.71
C ILE A 218 7.50 4.98 -3.07
N ARG A 219 6.55 5.60 -3.77
CA ARG A 219 6.60 7.02 -4.11
C ARG A 219 6.08 7.86 -2.95
N VAL A 220 6.90 8.81 -2.52
CA VAL A 220 6.51 9.85 -1.56
C VAL A 220 6.57 11.19 -2.28
N GLU A 221 5.52 11.98 -2.16
CA GLU A 221 5.38 13.28 -2.82
C GLU A 221 4.92 14.34 -1.84
N ALA A 222 5.36 15.57 -2.06
CA ALA A 222 4.80 16.75 -1.40
C ALA A 222 4.62 17.88 -2.40
N VAL A 223 3.54 18.63 -2.16
CA VAL A 223 3.14 19.78 -2.95
C VAL A 223 2.84 20.92 -1.97
N VAL A 224 3.41 22.09 -2.26
CA VAL A 224 3.25 23.29 -1.42
C VAL A 224 2.85 24.47 -2.27
N ASP A 225 1.98 25.31 -1.72
CA ASP A 225 1.66 26.61 -2.30
C ASP A 225 2.43 27.68 -1.56
N ALA A 226 3.09 28.56 -2.31
CA ALA A 226 3.92 29.60 -1.74
C ALA A 226 3.67 30.94 -2.44
N ARG A 227 3.67 32.00 -1.63
CA ARG A 227 3.61 33.37 -2.09
C ARG A 227 4.88 34.10 -1.72
N PHE A 228 5.43 34.81 -2.69
CA PHE A 228 6.64 35.60 -2.56
C PHE A 228 6.34 37.05 -2.91
N VAL A 229 7.02 37.96 -2.24
CA VAL A 229 7.20 39.33 -2.73
C VAL A 229 8.54 39.40 -3.46
N ALA A 230 8.54 39.99 -4.65
CA ALA A 230 9.72 40.23 -5.46
C ALA A 230 10.00 41.74 -5.56
N THR A 231 11.27 42.10 -5.49
CA THR A 231 11.79 43.49 -5.56
C THR A 231 13.07 43.59 -6.37
#